data_AF-A0A841DSF3-F1
#
_entry.id   AF-A0A841DSF3-F1
#
_cell.length_a   1.000
_cell.length_b   1.000
_cell.length_c   1.000
_cell.angle_alpha   90.00
_cell.angle_beta   90.00
_cell.angle_gamma   90.00
#
_symmetry.space_group_name_H-M   'P 1'
#
loop_
_entity.id
_entity.type
_entity.pdbx_description
1 polymer ?
#
loop_
_entity_poly.entity_id
_entity_poly.type
_entity_poly.pdbx_seq_one_letter_code
_entity_poly.pdbx_strand_id
1 'polypeptide(L)'
;MTTTGARSGQQRTVLLAYYPDGERVLIIGSAGGSPKHPDWYHNLLAHPEVTVEDGAFTYTATAVVLQGAERDDVFARLVEADSGWGDYQQHTTRTLPVVALTRQPGPPPGGSLAEMLITIHNAFRRELSLVRNEVAASGTLGAQLRINCLTMCQGLHYHHTGESTGLFPALVAQHPELTEVVGVLQKEHDQIAVVLAELERLVEVSGADVLPQVDELIGQLTAHLDREEAELLPYL
;
A
#
# COMPACT_ATOMS: atom_id res chain seq x y z
N MET A 1 -4.37 -11.00 -4.61
CA MET A 1 -4.55 -10.72 -6.06
C MET A 1 -5.64 -11.63 -6.62
N THR A 2 -6.57 -11.08 -7.39
CA THR A 2 -7.63 -11.81 -8.09
C THR A 2 -7.41 -11.72 -9.60
N THR A 3 -7.45 -12.88 -10.28
CA THR A 3 -7.17 -13.03 -11.72
C THR A 3 -8.32 -13.72 -12.44
N THR A 4 -8.48 -13.46 -13.74
CA THR A 4 -9.43 -14.18 -14.59
C THR A 4 -8.78 -15.43 -15.21
N GLY A 5 -9.37 -16.61 -15.00
CA GLY A 5 -8.83 -17.88 -15.50
C GLY A 5 -8.69 -17.92 -17.02
N ALA A 6 -7.46 -18.09 -17.55
CA ALA A 6 -7.18 -18.02 -19.00
C ALA A 6 -8.01 -18.98 -19.87
N ARG A 7 -8.41 -20.14 -19.31
CA ARG A 7 -9.27 -21.12 -20.00
C ARG A 7 -10.72 -21.07 -19.56
N SER A 8 -10.97 -20.72 -18.30
CA SER A 8 -12.29 -20.91 -17.68
C SER A 8 -13.10 -19.62 -17.55
N GLY A 9 -12.49 -18.44 -17.71
CA GLY A 9 -13.12 -17.13 -17.48
C GLY A 9 -13.49 -16.84 -16.01
N GLN A 10 -13.31 -17.80 -15.10
CA GLN A 10 -13.64 -17.66 -13.69
C GLN A 10 -12.61 -16.85 -12.92
N GLN A 11 -13.07 -15.99 -12.02
CA GLN A 11 -12.22 -15.26 -11.08
C GLN A 11 -11.56 -16.21 -10.08
N ARG A 12 -10.26 -16.00 -9.82
CA ARG A 12 -9.45 -16.77 -8.86
C ARG A 12 -8.57 -15.86 -8.03
N THR A 13 -8.70 -15.97 -6.71
CA THR A 13 -7.91 -15.20 -5.75
C THR A 13 -6.75 -16.03 -5.21
N VAL A 14 -5.57 -15.41 -5.17
CA VAL A 14 -4.35 -15.97 -4.61
C VAL A 14 -3.71 -14.98 -3.63
N LEU A 15 -3.21 -15.51 -2.52
CA LEU A 15 -2.38 -14.79 -1.56
C LEU A 15 -0.91 -14.93 -1.97
N LEU A 16 -0.22 -13.80 -2.07
CA LEU A 16 1.16 -13.72 -2.55
C LEU A 16 1.92 -12.73 -1.68
N ALA A 17 3.21 -12.99 -1.46
CA ALA A 17 4.13 -11.94 -1.03
C ALA A 17 4.26 -10.90 -2.15
N TYR A 18 4.41 -9.64 -1.77
CA TYR A 18 4.58 -8.53 -2.70
C TYR A 18 5.58 -7.50 -2.17
N TYR A 19 6.13 -6.69 -3.08
CA TYR A 19 7.15 -5.68 -2.77
C TYR A 19 6.81 -4.36 -3.46
N PRO A 20 6.77 -3.23 -2.74
CA PRO A 20 6.61 -1.91 -3.36
C PRO A 20 7.80 -1.55 -4.27
N ASP A 21 7.52 -0.88 -5.39
CA ASP A 21 8.53 -0.40 -6.35
C ASP A 21 8.04 0.89 -7.03
N GLY A 22 8.10 2.01 -6.31
CA GLY A 22 7.53 3.29 -6.76
C GLY A 22 6.01 3.18 -6.92
N GLU A 23 5.49 3.55 -8.09
CA GLU A 23 4.04 3.54 -8.41
C GLU A 23 3.47 2.15 -8.75
N ARG A 24 4.26 1.09 -8.59
CA ARG A 24 3.87 -0.29 -8.87
C ARG A 24 4.22 -1.20 -7.70
N VAL A 25 3.55 -2.35 -7.64
CA VAL A 25 3.90 -3.44 -6.72
C VAL A 25 4.42 -4.64 -7.50
N LEU A 26 5.42 -5.33 -6.96
CA LEU A 26 6.08 -6.47 -7.57
C LEU A 26 5.62 -7.76 -6.89
N ILE A 27 5.33 -8.78 -7.70
CA ILE A 27 5.06 -10.15 -7.25
C ILE A 27 5.97 -11.14 -7.99
N ILE A 28 6.30 -12.27 -7.34
CA ILE A 28 7.16 -13.30 -7.93
C ILE A 28 6.38 -14.61 -8.12
N GLY A 29 6.41 -15.15 -9.34
CA GLY A 29 5.88 -16.47 -9.67
C GLY A 29 6.81 -17.62 -9.25
N SER A 30 7.13 -17.70 -7.97
CA SER A 30 8.09 -18.70 -7.46
C SER A 30 7.54 -20.12 -7.51
N ALA A 31 6.27 -20.32 -7.14
CA ALA A 31 5.66 -21.63 -6.93
C ALA A 31 6.56 -22.59 -6.12
N GLY A 32 7.28 -22.06 -5.13
CA GLY A 32 8.23 -22.81 -4.31
C GLY A 32 9.37 -23.48 -5.09
N GLY A 33 9.76 -22.95 -6.26
CA GLY A 33 10.78 -23.58 -7.11
C GLY A 33 10.25 -24.73 -7.97
N SER A 34 8.93 -24.87 -8.12
CA SER A 34 8.34 -25.87 -9.02
C SER A 34 8.85 -25.72 -10.46
N PRO A 35 9.01 -26.83 -11.23
CA PRO A 35 9.34 -26.78 -12.65
C PRO A 35 8.25 -26.14 -13.51
N LYS A 36 7.04 -25.95 -12.97
CA LYS A 36 5.92 -25.29 -13.66
C LYS A 36 5.67 -23.90 -13.07
N HIS A 37 5.22 -22.98 -13.92
CA HIS A 37 4.69 -21.70 -13.47
C HIS A 37 3.37 -21.91 -12.70
N PRO A 38 3.03 -21.02 -11.75
CA PRO A 38 1.74 -21.08 -11.07
C PRO A 38 0.60 -20.75 -12.02
N ASP A 39 -0.60 -21.29 -11.78
CA ASP A 39 -1.76 -21.11 -12.67
C ASP A 39 -2.11 -19.63 -12.88
N TRP A 40 -1.98 -18.80 -11.84
CA TRP A 40 -2.24 -17.37 -11.94
C TRP A 40 -1.30 -16.68 -12.93
N TYR A 41 -0.06 -17.16 -13.12
CA TYR A 41 0.86 -16.56 -14.11
C TYR A 41 0.32 -16.71 -15.53
N HIS A 42 -0.23 -17.88 -15.86
CA HIS A 42 -0.87 -18.11 -17.15
C HIS A 42 -2.14 -17.28 -17.33
N ASN A 43 -2.87 -17.02 -16.23
CA ASN A 43 -4.01 -16.10 -16.25
C ASN A 43 -3.56 -14.69 -16.63
N LEU A 44 -2.49 -14.16 -16.04
CA LEU A 44 -1.99 -12.80 -16.33
C LEU A 44 -1.55 -12.64 -17.79
N LEU A 45 -0.93 -13.67 -18.38
CA LEU A 45 -0.52 -13.63 -19.78
C LEU A 45 -1.72 -13.52 -20.74
N ALA A 46 -2.86 -14.08 -20.38
CA ALA A 46 -4.09 -14.01 -21.19
C ALA A 46 -4.94 -12.77 -20.85
N HIS A 47 -4.99 -12.41 -19.57
CA HIS A 47 -5.82 -11.36 -18.99
C HIS A 47 -4.98 -10.56 -17.98
N PRO A 48 -4.29 -9.50 -18.41
CA PRO A 48 -3.37 -8.75 -17.56
C PRO A 48 -4.08 -7.86 -16.52
N GLU A 49 -5.38 -7.62 -16.67
CA GLU A 49 -6.16 -6.87 -15.68
C GLU A 49 -6.46 -7.73 -14.46
N VAL A 50 -6.15 -7.20 -13.27
CA VAL A 50 -6.32 -7.88 -12.00
C VAL A 50 -6.91 -6.96 -10.95
N THR A 51 -7.57 -7.54 -9.95
CA THR A 51 -7.89 -6.83 -8.71
C THR A 51 -6.81 -7.14 -7.68
N VAL A 52 -6.18 -6.09 -7.16
CA VAL A 52 -5.20 -6.17 -6.08
C VAL A 52 -5.88 -5.78 -4.77
N GLU A 53 -5.58 -6.55 -3.73
CA GLU A 53 -5.90 -6.23 -2.36
C GLU A 53 -4.56 -6.26 -1.62
N ASP A 54 -4.05 -5.09 -1.21
CA ASP A 54 -2.81 -4.93 -0.45
C ASP A 54 -3.05 -4.09 0.82
N GLY A 55 -2.90 -4.73 1.98
CA GLY A 55 -3.29 -4.10 3.25
C GLY A 55 -4.72 -3.60 3.17
N ALA A 56 -4.88 -2.27 3.10
CA ALA A 56 -6.18 -1.65 3.12
C ALA A 56 -6.80 -1.23 1.78
N PHE A 57 -6.05 -1.32 0.68
CA PHE A 57 -6.51 -0.86 -0.61
C PHE A 57 -7.01 -2.02 -1.46
N THR A 58 -8.10 -1.77 -2.18
CA THR A 58 -8.58 -2.63 -3.26
C THR A 58 -8.59 -1.81 -4.54
N TYR A 59 -7.87 -2.24 -5.57
CA TYR A 59 -7.79 -1.51 -6.83
C TYR A 59 -7.61 -2.43 -8.03
N THR A 60 -8.02 -1.96 -9.20
CA THR A 60 -7.67 -2.59 -10.47
C THR A 60 -6.23 -2.23 -10.84
N ALA A 61 -5.46 -3.22 -11.26
CA ALA A 61 -4.09 -3.06 -11.74
C ALA A 61 -3.89 -3.77 -13.07
N THR A 62 -2.90 -3.31 -13.84
CA THR A 62 -2.40 -4.02 -15.02
C THR A 62 -1.11 -4.75 -14.67
N ALA A 63 -1.08 -6.04 -14.93
CA ALA A 63 0.07 -6.91 -14.73
C ALA A 63 0.99 -6.92 -15.96
N VAL A 64 2.28 -6.70 -15.74
CA VAL A 64 3.34 -6.77 -16.76
C VAL A 64 4.45 -7.69 -16.25
N VAL A 65 4.76 -8.75 -17.00
CA VAL A 65 5.90 -9.62 -16.69
C VAL A 65 7.18 -8.93 -17.12
N LEU A 66 8.02 -8.57 -16.15
CA LEU A 66 9.31 -7.93 -16.42
C LEU A 66 10.21 -8.86 -17.24
N GLN A 67 11.03 -8.28 -18.11
CA GLN A 67 11.93 -9.00 -19.01
C GLN A 67 13.35 -8.46 -18.94
N GLY A 68 14.33 -9.29 -19.33
CA GLY A 68 15.72 -8.89 -19.51
C GLY A 68 16.35 -8.24 -18.28
N ALA A 69 17.17 -7.22 -18.52
CA ALA A 69 17.94 -6.53 -17.48
C ALA A 69 17.07 -5.98 -16.35
N GLU A 70 15.93 -5.36 -16.65
CA GLU A 70 15.04 -4.82 -15.62
C GLU A 70 14.57 -5.92 -14.66
N ARG A 71 14.17 -7.08 -15.21
CA ARG A 71 13.77 -8.23 -14.38
C ARG A 71 14.92 -8.71 -13.51
N ASP A 72 16.12 -8.82 -14.08
CA ASP A 72 17.28 -9.37 -13.39
C ASP A 72 17.76 -8.44 -12.26
N ASP A 73 17.79 -7.14 -12.51
CA ASP A 73 18.13 -6.12 -11.50
C ASP A 73 17.10 -6.11 -10.36
N VAL A 74 15.81 -6.14 -10.70
CA VAL A 74 14.73 -6.21 -9.71
C VAL A 74 14.83 -7.51 -8.91
N PHE A 75 15.01 -8.66 -9.58
CA PHE A 75 15.11 -9.94 -8.89
C PHE A 75 16.32 -10.00 -7.95
N ALA A 76 17.46 -9.45 -8.36
CA ALA A 76 18.65 -9.34 -7.51
C ALA A 76 18.35 -8.55 -6.23
N ARG A 77 17.72 -7.37 -6.34
CA ARG A 77 17.29 -6.59 -5.16
C ARG A 77 16.35 -7.37 -4.24
N LEU A 78 15.41 -8.13 -4.80
CA LEU A 78 14.49 -8.95 -4.01
C LEU A 78 15.21 -10.10 -3.30
N VAL A 79 16.22 -10.71 -3.93
CA VAL A 79 17.08 -11.74 -3.31
C VAL A 79 17.94 -11.15 -2.18
N GLU A 80 18.45 -9.92 -2.35
CA GLU A 80 19.16 -9.22 -1.28
C GLU A 80 18.26 -8.96 -0.06
N ALA A 81 16.99 -8.62 -0.29
CA ALA A 81 16.01 -8.42 0.77
C ALA A 81 15.54 -9.75 1.41
N ASP A 82 15.38 -10.80 0.62
CA ASP A 82 15.01 -12.14 1.07
C ASP A 82 15.71 -13.21 0.20
N SER A 83 16.75 -13.82 0.78
CA SER A 83 17.55 -14.84 0.09
C SER A 83 16.76 -16.07 -0.36
N GLY A 84 15.59 -16.34 0.22
CA GLY A 84 14.74 -17.48 -0.13
C GLY A 84 14.28 -17.47 -1.59
N TRP A 85 14.21 -16.30 -2.23
CA TRP A 85 13.92 -16.21 -3.67
C TRP A 85 15.03 -16.82 -4.52
N GLY A 86 16.29 -16.62 -4.11
CA GLY A 86 17.46 -17.21 -4.76
C GLY A 86 17.43 -18.74 -4.68
N ASP A 87 17.07 -19.27 -3.52
CA ASP A 87 16.92 -20.72 -3.32
C ASP A 87 15.84 -21.29 -4.23
N TYR A 88 14.66 -20.67 -4.35
CA TYR A 88 13.62 -21.15 -5.26
C TYR A 88 14.07 -21.14 -6.73
N GLN A 89 14.84 -20.13 -7.15
CA GLN A 89 15.36 -20.05 -8.53
C GLN A 89 16.38 -21.17 -8.82
N GLN A 90 17.18 -21.57 -7.83
CA GLN A 90 18.14 -22.67 -7.97
C GLN A 90 17.46 -24.05 -8.11
N HIS A 91 16.25 -24.21 -7.55
CA HIS A 91 15.50 -25.47 -7.60
C HIS A 91 14.77 -25.71 -8.94
N THR A 92 14.89 -24.80 -9.92
CA THR A 92 14.19 -24.91 -11.20
C THR A 92 15.03 -24.40 -12.36
N THR A 93 14.75 -24.90 -13.56
CA THR A 93 15.43 -24.45 -14.80
C THR A 93 14.72 -23.28 -15.47
N ARG A 94 13.46 -23.00 -15.11
CA ARG A 94 12.73 -21.83 -15.62
C ARG A 94 13.18 -20.59 -14.88
N THR A 95 13.15 -19.45 -15.55
CA THR A 95 13.28 -18.16 -14.90
C THR A 95 12.02 -17.89 -14.05
N LEU A 96 12.20 -17.53 -12.78
CA LEU A 96 11.07 -17.11 -11.94
C LEU A 96 10.56 -15.76 -12.47
N PRO A 97 9.29 -15.68 -12.92
CA PRO A 97 8.77 -14.43 -13.45
C PRO A 97 8.61 -13.43 -12.31
N VAL A 98 9.10 -12.21 -12.53
CA VAL A 98 8.78 -11.04 -11.72
C VAL A 98 7.72 -10.27 -12.47
N VAL A 99 6.63 -9.94 -11.79
CA VAL A 99 5.49 -9.25 -12.39
C VAL A 99 5.28 -7.92 -11.67
N ALA A 100 5.27 -6.84 -12.45
CA ALA A 100 4.87 -5.51 -12.02
C ALA A 100 3.35 -5.37 -12.14
N LEU A 101 2.68 -4.98 -11.05
CA LEU A 101 1.28 -4.58 -11.03
C LEU A 101 1.25 -3.06 -10.92
N THR A 102 0.83 -2.39 -11.99
CA THR A 102 0.66 -0.94 -11.99
C THR A 102 -0.81 -0.64 -11.77
N ARG A 103 -1.12 0.13 -10.72
CA ARG A 103 -2.50 0.54 -10.43
C ARG A 103 -3.06 1.28 -11.64
N GLN A 104 -4.24 0.88 -12.09
CA GLN A 104 -4.93 1.66 -13.10
C GLN A 104 -5.56 2.89 -12.44
N PRO A 105 -5.50 4.07 -13.09
CA PRO A 105 -6.33 5.20 -12.72
C PRO A 105 -7.80 4.78 -12.95
N GLY A 106 -8.44 4.28 -11.91
CA GLY A 106 -9.88 4.07 -11.90
C GLY A 106 -10.57 5.39 -11.56
N PRO A 107 -11.81 5.61 -12.02
CA PRO A 107 -12.65 6.60 -11.36
C PRO A 107 -12.72 6.25 -9.86
N PRO A 108 -12.93 7.25 -8.99
CA PRO A 108 -13.38 7.00 -7.62
C PRO A 108 -14.41 5.86 -7.61
N PRO A 109 -14.43 4.98 -6.60
CA PRO A 109 -15.65 4.21 -6.35
C PRO A 109 -16.81 5.21 -6.41
N GLY A 110 -17.80 4.98 -7.29
CA GLY A 110 -18.84 5.98 -7.56
C GLY A 110 -19.42 6.50 -6.25
N GLY A 111 -19.33 7.81 -6.04
CA GLY A 111 -19.62 8.45 -4.76
C GLY A 111 -19.19 9.91 -4.69
N SER A 112 -19.56 10.62 -3.62
CA SER A 112 -19.12 11.99 -3.35
C SER A 112 -17.64 12.05 -2.94
N LEU A 113 -17.04 13.24 -2.94
CA LEU A 113 -15.68 13.41 -2.42
C LEU A 113 -15.60 13.03 -0.93
N ALA A 114 -16.67 13.29 -0.17
CA ALA A 114 -16.82 12.84 1.22
C ALA A 114 -16.72 11.32 1.36
N GLU A 115 -17.40 10.55 0.49
CA GLU A 115 -17.35 9.08 0.53
C GLU A 115 -15.95 8.54 0.17
N MET A 116 -15.27 9.18 -0.78
CA MET A 116 -13.88 8.84 -1.09
C MET A 116 -12.97 9.08 0.13
N LEU A 117 -13.06 10.26 0.75
CA LEU A 117 -12.24 10.65 1.89
C LEU A 117 -12.40 9.64 3.04
N ILE A 118 -13.64 9.38 3.45
CA ILE A 118 -13.97 8.40 4.49
C ILE A 118 -13.42 7.01 4.15
N THR A 119 -13.53 6.59 2.90
CA THR A 119 -13.03 5.27 2.47
C THR A 119 -11.51 5.17 2.64
N ILE A 120 -10.78 6.20 2.24
CA ILE A 120 -9.32 6.25 2.36
C ILE A 120 -8.90 6.33 3.83
N HIS A 121 -9.55 7.17 4.64
CA HIS A 121 -9.20 7.30 6.06
C HIS A 121 -9.48 6.02 6.85
N ASN A 122 -10.60 5.34 6.58
CA ASN A 122 -10.90 4.04 7.18
C ASN A 122 -9.88 2.96 6.78
N ALA A 123 -9.32 3.06 5.57
CA ALA A 123 -8.21 2.21 5.16
C ALA A 123 -6.97 2.46 6.01
N PHE A 124 -6.57 3.72 6.21
CA PHE A 124 -5.44 4.07 7.07
C PHE A 124 -5.65 3.65 8.54
N ARG A 125 -6.81 3.95 9.13
CA ARG A 125 -7.11 3.56 10.53
C ARG A 125 -6.99 2.04 10.74
N ARG A 126 -7.42 1.25 9.76
CA ARG A 126 -7.31 -0.22 9.82
C ARG A 126 -5.84 -0.67 9.83
N GLU A 127 -5.02 -0.19 8.90
CA GLU A 127 -3.60 -0.58 8.85
C GLU A 127 -2.83 -0.13 10.09
N LEU A 128 -3.06 1.10 10.57
CA LEU A 128 -2.46 1.58 11.82
C LEU A 128 -2.82 0.66 12.99
N SER A 129 -4.08 0.21 13.06
CA SER A 129 -4.52 -0.75 14.07
C SER A 129 -3.83 -2.12 13.95
N LEU A 130 -3.59 -2.61 12.73
CA LEU A 130 -2.86 -3.86 12.50
C LEU A 130 -1.40 -3.76 12.94
N VAL A 131 -0.72 -2.65 12.59
CA VAL A 131 0.65 -2.36 13.01
C VAL A 131 0.74 -2.34 14.54
N ARG A 132 -0.15 -1.58 15.19
CA ARG A 132 -0.20 -1.49 16.66
C ARG A 132 -0.38 -2.86 17.30
N ASN A 133 -1.34 -3.64 16.82
CA ASN A 133 -1.67 -4.95 17.39
C ASN A 133 -0.52 -5.94 17.26
N GLU A 134 0.19 -5.93 16.13
CA GLU A 134 1.37 -6.77 15.94
C GLU A 134 2.51 -6.35 16.87
N VAL A 135 2.85 -5.06 16.93
CA VAL A 135 3.89 -4.55 17.85
C VAL A 135 3.55 -4.89 19.31
N ALA A 136 2.28 -4.79 19.70
CA ALA A 136 1.83 -5.16 21.04
C ALA A 136 1.96 -6.66 21.33
N ALA A 137 1.76 -7.51 20.33
CA ALA A 137 1.81 -8.96 20.47
C ALA A 137 3.24 -9.52 20.44
N SER A 138 4.10 -9.00 19.57
CA SER A 138 5.41 -9.59 19.26
C SER A 138 6.60 -8.67 19.54
N GLY A 139 6.38 -7.38 19.83
CA GLY A 139 7.44 -6.38 20.06
C GLY A 139 8.23 -6.00 18.81
N THR A 140 7.78 -6.43 17.63
CA THR A 140 8.38 -6.19 16.31
C THR A 140 7.30 -6.33 15.22
N LEU A 141 7.62 -6.08 13.95
CA LEU A 141 6.73 -6.40 12.84
C LEU A 141 7.26 -7.59 12.04
N GLY A 142 6.38 -8.55 11.72
CA GLY A 142 6.67 -9.55 10.70
C GLY A 142 6.96 -8.90 9.33
N ALA A 143 7.78 -9.53 8.50
CA ALA A 143 8.29 -8.96 7.24
C ALA A 143 7.18 -8.41 6.32
N GLN A 144 6.08 -9.15 6.16
CA GLN A 144 4.97 -8.70 5.31
C GLN A 144 4.19 -7.52 5.92
N LEU A 145 4.00 -7.50 7.24
CA LEU A 145 3.33 -6.39 7.93
C LEU A 145 4.21 -5.13 7.91
N ARG A 146 5.54 -5.28 7.97
CA ARG A 146 6.46 -4.17 7.75
C ARG A 146 6.31 -3.60 6.34
N ILE A 147 6.23 -4.43 5.31
CA ILE A 147 5.98 -3.98 3.93
C ILE A 147 4.63 -3.24 3.83
N ASN A 148 3.57 -3.79 4.42
CA ASN A 148 2.26 -3.13 4.44
C ASN A 148 2.33 -1.77 5.15
N CYS A 149 3.03 -1.67 6.28
CA CYS A 149 3.22 -0.44 7.02
C CYS A 149 3.93 0.62 6.17
N LEU A 150 5.04 0.27 5.51
CA LEU A 150 5.76 1.20 4.63
C LEU A 150 4.90 1.64 3.42
N THR A 151 4.15 0.72 2.83
CA THR A 151 3.22 1.03 1.73
C THR A 151 2.12 1.98 2.19
N MET A 152 1.58 1.75 3.39
CA MET A 152 0.59 2.61 4.02
C MET A 152 1.17 4.00 4.31
N CYS A 153 2.38 4.11 4.87
CA CYS A 153 3.05 5.39 5.13
C CYS A 153 3.19 6.21 3.84
N GLN A 154 3.63 5.57 2.74
CA GLN A 154 3.70 6.24 1.43
C GLN A 154 2.32 6.68 0.93
N GLY A 155 1.31 5.81 1.03
CA GLY A 155 -0.07 6.14 0.64
C GLY A 155 -0.64 7.31 1.43
N LEU A 156 -0.37 7.35 2.74
CA LEU A 156 -0.77 8.44 3.64
C LEU A 156 -0.08 9.74 3.24
N HIS A 157 1.22 9.71 2.96
CA HIS A 157 1.95 10.89 2.48
C HIS A 157 1.37 11.45 1.17
N TYR A 158 1.11 10.59 0.19
CA TYR A 158 0.55 11.02 -1.10
C TYR A 158 -0.86 11.58 -0.99
N HIS A 159 -1.72 10.95 -0.18
CA HIS A 159 -3.08 11.41 0.11
C HIS A 159 -3.09 12.86 0.62
N HIS A 160 -2.37 13.13 1.72
CA HIS A 160 -2.33 14.47 2.34
C HIS A 160 -1.59 15.50 1.48
N THR A 161 -0.64 15.08 0.64
CA THR A 161 -0.03 15.98 -0.37
C THR A 161 -1.06 16.38 -1.43
N GLY A 162 -1.89 15.45 -1.88
CA GLY A 162 -2.99 15.71 -2.82
C GLY A 162 -4.03 16.66 -2.26
N GLU A 163 -4.37 16.52 -0.97
CA GLU A 163 -5.29 17.44 -0.29
C GLU A 163 -4.72 18.84 -0.17
N SER A 164 -3.48 18.95 0.32
CA SER A 164 -2.77 20.22 0.50
C SER A 164 -2.64 21.01 -0.80
N THR A 165 -2.34 20.31 -1.91
CA THR A 165 -2.04 20.95 -3.19
C THR A 165 -3.25 21.11 -4.10
N GLY A 166 -4.33 20.37 -3.84
CA GLY A 166 -5.52 20.32 -4.68
C GLY A 166 -6.81 20.64 -3.92
N LEU A 167 -7.22 19.74 -3.02
CA LEU A 167 -8.54 19.81 -2.37
C LEU A 167 -8.72 21.07 -1.52
N PHE A 168 -7.75 21.37 -0.66
CA PHE A 168 -7.82 22.47 0.30
C PHE A 168 -7.93 23.85 -0.39
N PRO A 169 -7.08 24.20 -1.38
CA PRO A 169 -7.26 25.43 -2.16
C PRO A 169 -8.64 25.50 -2.84
N ALA A 170 -9.14 24.39 -3.37
CA ALA A 170 -10.44 24.34 -4.05
C ALA A 170 -11.61 24.55 -3.07
N LEU A 171 -11.51 24.02 -1.85
CA LEU A 171 -12.49 24.24 -0.78
C LEU A 171 -12.50 25.69 -0.33
N VAL A 172 -11.34 26.30 -0.03
CA VAL A 172 -11.26 27.71 0.40
C VAL A 172 -11.77 28.65 -0.70
N ALA A 173 -11.54 28.34 -1.98
CA ALA A 173 -12.04 29.13 -3.08
C ALA A 173 -13.59 29.13 -3.18
N GLN A 174 -14.23 28.03 -2.79
CA GLN A 174 -15.70 27.87 -2.80
C GLN A 174 -16.35 28.31 -1.48
N HIS A 175 -15.63 28.12 -0.37
CA HIS A 175 -16.06 28.33 1.02
C HIS A 175 -15.00 29.12 1.79
N PRO A 176 -14.91 30.46 1.59
CA PRO A 176 -13.89 31.28 2.24
C PRO A 176 -13.89 31.21 3.77
N GLU A 177 -15.02 30.87 4.39
CA GLU A 177 -15.17 30.62 5.82
C GLU A 177 -14.25 29.49 6.34
N LEU A 178 -13.81 28.58 5.47
CA LEU A 178 -12.91 27.47 5.83
C LEU A 178 -11.43 27.88 5.95
N THR A 179 -11.07 29.15 5.67
CA THR A 179 -9.67 29.59 5.64
C THR A 179 -8.90 29.25 6.93
N GLU A 180 -9.51 29.47 8.10
CA GLU A 180 -8.87 29.16 9.39
C GLU A 180 -8.75 27.66 9.63
N VAL A 181 -9.82 26.90 9.35
CA VAL A 181 -9.88 25.44 9.48
C VAL A 181 -8.82 24.77 8.60
N VAL A 182 -8.78 25.11 7.31
CA VAL A 182 -7.78 24.60 6.37
C VAL A 182 -6.37 25.01 6.78
N GLY A 183 -6.19 26.21 7.35
CA GLY A 183 -4.90 26.64 7.90
C GLY A 183 -4.43 25.79 9.10
N VAL A 184 -5.33 25.20 9.88
CA VAL A 184 -5.00 24.23 10.93
C VAL A 184 -4.63 22.89 10.31
N LEU A 185 -5.46 22.37 9.41
CA LEU A 185 -5.21 21.08 8.75
C LEU A 185 -3.90 21.08 7.96
N GLN A 186 -3.56 22.16 7.28
CA GLN A 186 -2.29 22.28 6.56
C GLN A 186 -1.07 22.18 7.50
N LYS A 187 -1.16 22.75 8.71
CA LYS A 187 -0.08 22.62 9.71
C LYS A 187 0.02 21.20 10.23
N GLU A 188 -1.10 20.49 10.36
CA GLU A 188 -1.09 19.06 10.70
C GLU A 188 -0.45 18.25 9.56
N HIS A 189 -0.75 18.56 8.29
CA HIS A 189 -0.12 17.92 7.12
C HIS A 189 1.39 18.11 7.08
N ASP A 190 1.88 19.31 7.42
CA ASP A 190 3.32 19.59 7.51
C ASP A 190 4.03 18.69 8.55
N GLN A 191 3.30 18.22 9.57
CA GLN A 191 3.83 17.31 10.60
C GLN A 191 3.66 15.83 10.24
N ILE A 192 2.69 15.48 9.41
CA ILE A 192 2.42 14.08 9.03
C ILE A 192 3.68 13.41 8.46
N ALA A 193 4.43 14.09 7.60
CA ALA A 193 5.67 13.53 7.04
C ALA A 193 6.70 13.16 8.12
N VAL A 194 6.78 13.95 9.21
CA VAL A 194 7.66 13.67 10.36
C VAL A 194 7.16 12.47 11.16
N VAL A 195 5.86 12.42 11.42
CA VAL A 195 5.21 11.30 12.14
C VAL A 195 5.39 9.98 11.38
N LEU A 196 5.20 10.01 10.06
CA LEU A 196 5.40 8.86 9.19
C LEU A 196 6.86 8.39 9.17
N ALA A 197 7.81 9.30 9.01
CA ALA A 197 9.24 8.95 9.02
C ALA A 197 9.67 8.30 10.34
N GLU A 198 9.14 8.78 11.47
CA GLU A 198 9.43 8.17 12.77
C GLU A 198 8.75 6.80 12.94
N LEU A 199 7.52 6.64 12.45
CA LEU A 199 6.84 5.34 12.44
C LEU A 199 7.61 4.32 11.60
N GLU A 200 8.06 4.71 10.41
CA GLU A 200 8.91 3.89 9.53
C GLU A 200 10.19 3.45 10.25
N ARG A 201 10.87 4.37 10.94
CA ARG A 201 12.07 4.07 11.73
C ARG A 201 11.77 3.09 12.88
N LEU A 202 10.65 3.28 13.58
CA LEU A 202 10.28 2.45 14.73
C LEU A 202 9.93 1.02 14.35
N VAL A 203 9.37 0.80 13.16
CA VAL A 203 9.04 -0.56 12.71
C VAL A 203 10.26 -1.36 12.23
N GLU A 204 11.44 -0.73 12.13
CA GLU A 204 12.70 -1.42 11.85
C GLU A 204 13.41 -1.91 13.13
N VAL A 205 13.02 -1.38 14.29
CA VAL A 205 13.63 -1.71 15.59
C VAL A 205 12.72 -2.66 16.39
N SER A 206 13.32 -3.47 17.25
CA SER A 206 12.60 -4.39 18.13
C SER A 206 12.86 -4.04 19.59
N GLY A 207 11.84 -4.05 20.43
CA GLY A 207 12.02 -3.82 21.88
C GLY A 207 10.75 -3.41 22.63
N ALA A 208 10.79 -3.55 23.96
CA ALA A 208 9.67 -3.23 24.85
C ALA A 208 9.26 -1.75 24.84
N ASP A 209 10.19 -0.85 24.50
CA ASP A 209 9.97 0.60 24.49
C ASP A 209 9.34 1.12 23.19
N VAL A 210 9.09 0.24 22.20
CA VAL A 210 8.56 0.63 20.88
C VAL A 210 7.05 0.92 20.95
N LEU A 211 6.28 0.12 21.70
CA LEU A 211 4.82 0.23 21.72
C LEU A 211 4.30 1.61 22.18
N PRO A 212 4.80 2.24 23.27
CA PRO A 212 4.33 3.56 23.67
C PRO A 212 4.57 4.64 22.61
N GLN A 213 5.69 4.58 21.89
CA GLN A 213 6.01 5.52 20.82
C GLN A 213 5.11 5.30 19.61
N VAL A 214 4.86 4.04 19.24
CA VAL A 214 3.90 3.69 18.18
C VAL A 214 2.48 4.17 18.53
N ASP A 215 2.06 4.00 19.79
CA ASP A 215 0.75 4.48 20.27
C ASP A 215 0.62 6.01 20.15
N GLU A 216 1.67 6.75 20.48
CA GLU A 216 1.68 8.21 20.37
C GLU A 216 1.55 8.67 18.91
N LEU A 217 2.35 8.10 18.00
CA LEU A 217 2.34 8.46 16.58
C LEU A 217 1.02 8.09 15.90
N ILE A 218 0.49 6.90 16.18
CA ILE A 218 -0.82 6.48 15.69
C ILE A 218 -1.90 7.41 16.22
N GLY A 219 -1.83 7.79 17.50
CA GLY A 219 -2.76 8.74 18.11
C GLY A 219 -2.79 10.08 17.36
N GLN A 220 -1.62 10.63 17.02
CA GLN A 220 -1.51 11.87 16.24
C GLN A 220 -2.15 11.73 14.85
N LEU A 221 -1.85 10.66 14.12
CA LEU A 221 -2.44 10.41 12.80
C LEU A 221 -3.96 10.27 12.89
N THR A 222 -4.48 9.47 13.83
CA THR A 222 -5.94 9.28 13.96
C THR A 222 -6.67 10.55 14.38
N ALA A 223 -6.07 11.36 15.26
CA ALA A 223 -6.66 12.63 15.67
C ALA A 223 -6.75 13.65 14.52
N HIS A 224 -5.76 13.64 13.63
CA HIS A 224 -5.80 14.43 12.41
C HIS A 224 -6.93 13.97 11.48
N LEU A 225 -7.01 12.67 11.16
CA LEU A 225 -8.06 12.11 10.28
C LEU A 225 -9.47 12.40 10.82
N ASP A 226 -9.66 12.30 12.15
CA ASP A 226 -10.94 12.59 12.80
C ASP A 226 -11.32 14.08 12.69
N ARG A 227 -10.35 14.99 12.82
CA ARG A 227 -10.58 16.43 12.67
C ARG A 227 -10.94 16.77 11.24
N GLU A 228 -10.16 16.28 10.28
CA GLU A 228 -10.40 16.54 8.86
C GLU A 228 -11.81 16.12 8.44
N GLU A 229 -12.23 14.91 8.83
CA GLU A 229 -13.58 14.44 8.56
C GLU A 229 -14.65 15.30 9.24
N ALA A 230 -14.47 15.63 10.52
CA ALA A 230 -15.46 16.43 11.25
C ALA A 230 -15.67 17.82 10.65
N GLU A 231 -14.61 18.44 10.16
CA GLU A 231 -14.61 19.83 9.68
C GLU A 231 -14.95 19.94 8.19
N LEU A 232 -14.50 19.00 7.34
CA LEU A 232 -14.60 19.13 5.89
C LEU A 232 -15.78 18.38 5.26
N LEU A 233 -16.25 17.27 5.86
CA LEU A 233 -17.34 16.48 5.25
C LEU A 233 -18.63 17.28 4.95
N PRO A 234 -19.03 18.30 5.73
CA PRO A 234 -20.20 19.12 5.38
C PRO A 234 -20.07 19.91 4.07
N TYR A 235 -18.87 19.98 3.50
CA TYR A 235 -18.53 20.79 2.31
C TYR A 235 -18.10 19.93 1.10
N LEU A 236 -18.19 18.59 1.20
CA LEU A 236 -17.71 17.61 0.22
C LEU A 236 -18.81 16.76 -0.43
#